data_AF-A0A4R8ZCS3-F1
#
_entry.id   AF-A0A4R8ZCS3-F1
#
_cell.length_a   1.000
_cell.length_b   1.000
_cell.length_c   1.000
_cell.angle_alpha   90.00
_cell.angle_beta   90.00
_cell.angle_gamma   90.00
#
_symmetry.space_group_name_H-M   'P 1'
#
loop_
_entity.id
_entity.type
_entity.pdbx_description
1 polymer ?
#
loop_
_entity_poly.entity_id
_entity_poly.type
_entity_poly.pdbx_seq_one_letter_code
_entity_poly.pdbx_strand_id
1 'polypeptide(L)'
;MKKTRAPKLSSLRDPLPTAAMPAARTARPVRVAGAPRPVRAEKVSTDNVDEQRVYHLTHISNLGAILQDGRLLANDALTARPTVDISAPGTRDLRRAARVSGDGRSVAEYVPFFLSPNATVWESVRAEAADPRLARDTHGSEAFDFVMLVSTVKKINEGMAARAAAEIVSANAPVDEAQDLTAQDLTAPDADAAEEAVPFVASVIAVTNGDAAGALTRFGATPATAERMLQTLRAEADGAMILEAELLVPDAVPMDLIMLIGVCNDNVRETVRGILKASSYKPKVAVYPPWFHTSADPQ
;
A
#
# COMPACT_ATOMS: atom_id res chain seq x y z
N MET A 1 11.99 0.88 80.66
CA MET A 1 12.40 2.10 81.40
C MET A 1 13.90 2.11 81.57
N LYS A 2 14.62 3.05 80.93
CA LYS A 2 15.74 3.84 81.49
C LYS A 2 16.42 4.63 80.36
N LYS A 3 16.33 5.95 80.49
CA LYS A 3 17.08 6.97 79.76
C LYS A 3 18.49 7.03 80.30
N THR A 4 19.48 7.35 79.46
CA THR A 4 20.65 8.12 79.93
C THR A 4 21.15 9.05 78.84
N ARG A 5 21.32 10.32 79.21
CA ARG A 5 21.79 11.45 78.41
C ARG A 5 23.15 11.90 78.95
N ALA A 6 24.13 12.05 78.04
CA ALA A 6 25.34 12.91 77.99
C ALA A 6 26.23 13.15 79.24
N PRO A 7 27.53 13.43 79.04
CA PRO A 7 27.96 14.84 79.03
C PRO A 7 29.03 15.22 77.97
N LYS A 8 29.26 16.55 77.90
CA LYS A 8 30.08 17.36 76.97
C LYS A 8 31.56 17.46 77.38
N LEU A 9 32.43 17.88 76.44
CA LEU A 9 33.30 19.09 76.47
C LEU A 9 34.34 18.99 75.32
N SER A 10 34.24 19.83 74.29
CA SER A 10 34.97 21.11 74.14
C SER A 10 36.45 20.93 73.78
N SER A 11 36.85 21.33 72.58
CA SER A 11 37.50 22.64 72.38
C SER A 11 38.42 22.66 71.15
N LEU A 12 38.37 23.82 70.49
CA LEU A 12 39.50 24.56 69.90
C LEU A 12 40.09 24.13 68.54
N ARG A 13 39.93 25.11 67.63
CA ARG A 13 40.92 25.71 66.72
C ARG A 13 41.21 25.02 65.39
N ASP A 14 40.81 25.73 64.33
CA ASP A 14 41.42 25.70 63.00
C ASP A 14 42.94 25.90 63.06
N PRO A 15 43.66 25.36 62.07
CA PRO A 15 44.21 26.28 61.07
C PRO A 15 44.05 25.82 59.61
N LEU A 16 43.95 26.84 58.75
CA LEU A 16 43.94 26.88 57.28
C LEU A 16 45.29 26.40 56.65
N PRO A 17 45.46 26.40 55.31
CA PRO A 17 44.95 25.52 54.25
C PRO A 17 46.08 24.67 53.60
N THR A 18 45.78 23.57 52.89
CA THR A 18 46.70 23.04 51.85
C THR A 18 45.99 22.21 50.78
N ALA A 19 46.31 22.56 49.53
CA ALA A 19 46.24 21.80 48.27
C ALA A 19 44.87 21.39 47.69
N ALA A 20 44.42 22.19 46.72
CA ALA A 20 43.44 21.79 45.72
C ALA A 20 44.00 20.65 44.83
N MET A 21 43.24 19.56 44.71
CA MET A 21 43.47 18.53 43.70
C MET A 21 42.83 18.97 42.36
N PRO A 22 43.47 18.72 41.20
CA PRO A 22 42.89 19.08 39.92
C PRO A 22 41.71 18.17 39.58
N ALA A 23 40.59 18.76 39.14
CA ALA A 23 39.44 18.04 38.62
C ALA A 23 39.83 17.24 37.36
N ALA A 24 39.40 15.97 37.30
CA ALA A 24 39.59 15.11 36.14
C ALA A 24 38.89 15.71 34.91
N ARG A 25 39.67 16.01 33.86
CA ARG A 25 39.15 16.39 32.55
C ARG A 25 38.42 15.21 31.93
N THR A 26 37.11 15.34 31.74
CA THR A 26 36.32 14.43 30.89
C THR A 26 36.88 14.45 29.47
N ALA A 27 37.31 13.29 28.97
CA ALA A 27 37.81 13.14 27.61
C ALA A 27 36.68 13.43 26.59
N ARG A 28 36.98 14.26 25.60
CA ARG A 28 36.09 14.47 24.44
C ARG A 28 36.06 13.20 23.58
N PRO A 29 34.89 12.74 23.11
CA PRO A 29 34.82 11.57 22.25
C PRO A 29 35.52 11.88 20.91
N VAL A 30 36.47 11.01 20.55
CA VAL A 30 37.13 11.00 19.23
C VAL A 30 36.11 10.54 18.21
N ARG A 31 35.84 11.37 17.19
CA ARG A 31 34.99 10.97 16.06
C ARG A 31 35.78 10.01 15.19
N VAL A 32 35.33 8.75 15.11
CA VAL A 32 35.83 7.78 14.15
C VAL A 32 35.29 8.16 12.77
N ALA A 33 36.17 8.38 11.80
CA ALA A 33 35.78 8.58 10.41
C ALA A 33 35.16 7.27 9.88
N GLY A 34 33.86 7.30 9.53
CA GLY A 34 33.15 6.14 8.97
C GLY A 34 31.86 5.72 9.68
N ALA A 35 31.45 6.38 10.77
CA ALA A 35 30.14 6.11 11.38
C ALA A 35 29.00 6.55 10.43
N PRO A 36 28.02 5.69 10.12
CA PRO A 36 26.89 6.06 9.28
C PRO A 36 26.12 7.21 9.94
N ARG A 37 25.87 8.25 9.15
CA ARG A 37 25.11 9.43 9.59
C ARG A 37 23.71 8.94 9.98
N PRO A 38 23.18 9.28 11.17
CA PRO A 38 21.79 8.99 11.46
C PRO A 38 20.94 9.71 10.40
N VAL A 39 20.28 8.93 9.56
CA VAL A 39 19.21 9.43 8.70
C VAL A 39 18.16 9.98 9.65
N ARG A 40 18.10 11.31 9.74
CA ARG A 40 17.02 11.99 10.43
C ARG A 40 15.74 11.50 9.75
N ALA A 41 14.90 10.77 10.47
CA ALA A 41 13.55 10.47 10.01
C ALA A 41 12.90 11.83 9.73
N GLU A 42 12.79 12.19 8.46
CA GLU A 42 11.97 13.32 8.06
C GLU A 42 10.56 12.97 8.53
N LYS A 43 9.95 13.85 9.34
CA LYS A 43 8.51 13.78 9.58
C LYS A 43 7.86 13.85 8.22
N VAL A 44 7.35 12.72 7.72
CA VAL A 44 6.59 12.69 6.48
C VAL A 44 5.46 13.68 6.67
N SER A 45 5.35 14.70 5.82
CA SER A 45 4.26 15.66 5.97
C SER A 45 2.95 14.90 5.80
N THR A 46 2.13 14.86 6.85
CA THR A 46 0.85 14.12 6.89
C THR A 46 -0.14 14.63 5.85
N ASP A 47 0.14 15.80 5.27
CA ASP A 47 -0.77 16.51 4.38
C ASP A 47 -0.59 16.07 2.92
N ASN A 48 0.65 15.74 2.50
CA ASN A 48 0.90 15.29 1.14
C ASN A 48 0.76 13.76 1.05
N VAL A 49 -0.38 13.30 0.56
CA VAL A 49 -0.68 11.86 0.38
C VAL A 49 -0.28 11.33 -1.00
N ASP A 50 0.09 12.20 -1.95
CA ASP A 50 0.39 11.81 -3.33
C ASP A 50 1.55 10.82 -3.44
N GLU A 51 2.57 11.01 -2.59
CA GLU A 51 3.77 10.18 -2.53
C GLU A 51 3.59 8.94 -1.64
N GLN A 52 2.40 8.75 -1.06
CA GLN A 52 2.07 7.53 -0.33
C GLN A 52 2.26 6.33 -1.25
N ARG A 53 3.12 5.40 -0.84
CA ARG A 53 3.34 4.16 -1.57
C ARG A 53 2.18 3.20 -1.32
N VAL A 54 1.86 2.47 -2.37
CA VAL A 54 0.84 1.43 -2.39
C VAL A 54 1.49 0.11 -2.81
N TYR A 55 1.09 -1.00 -2.20
CA TYR A 55 1.76 -2.29 -2.35
C TYR A 55 0.75 -3.37 -2.74
N HIS A 56 0.90 -3.98 -3.90
CA HIS A 56 0.15 -5.17 -4.29
C HIS A 56 1.02 -6.42 -4.08
N LEU A 57 0.55 -7.32 -3.22
CA LEU A 57 1.23 -8.57 -2.90
C LEU A 57 0.81 -9.68 -3.87
N THR A 58 1.76 -10.39 -4.45
CA THR A 58 1.50 -11.58 -5.26
C THR A 58 2.64 -12.59 -5.16
N HIS A 59 2.34 -13.87 -5.37
CA HIS A 59 3.34 -14.91 -5.53
C HIS A 59 4.10 -14.74 -6.87
N ILE A 60 5.40 -15.07 -6.88
CA ILE A 60 6.29 -14.93 -8.05
C ILE A 60 5.75 -15.71 -9.27
N SER A 61 5.22 -16.91 -9.06
CA SER A 61 4.63 -17.75 -10.13
C SER A 61 3.48 -17.09 -10.90
N ASN A 62 2.83 -16.06 -10.34
CA ASN A 62 1.76 -15.33 -11.02
C ASN A 62 2.31 -14.24 -11.96
N LEU A 63 3.56 -13.79 -11.77
CA LEU A 63 4.13 -12.67 -12.53
C LEU A 63 4.12 -12.91 -14.03
N GLY A 64 4.40 -14.12 -14.48
CA GLY A 64 4.40 -14.45 -15.91
C GLY A 64 3.06 -14.13 -16.58
N ALA A 65 1.95 -14.58 -15.97
CA ALA A 65 0.60 -14.33 -16.48
C ALA A 65 0.21 -12.84 -16.39
N ILE A 66 0.48 -12.19 -15.26
CA ILE A 66 0.24 -10.75 -15.08
C ILE A 66 0.96 -9.92 -16.15
N LEU A 67 2.21 -10.27 -16.48
CA LEU A 67 3.00 -9.59 -17.50
C LEU A 67 2.50 -9.85 -18.92
N GLN A 68 1.93 -11.04 -19.18
CA GLN A 68 1.29 -11.35 -20.45
C GLN A 68 0.01 -10.54 -20.66
N ASP A 69 -0.80 -10.39 -19.60
CA ASP A 69 -2.00 -9.56 -19.62
C ASP A 69 -1.69 -8.06 -19.71
N GLY A 70 -0.49 -7.67 -19.27
CA GLY A 70 -0.03 -6.27 -19.25
C GLY A 70 -0.72 -5.42 -18.18
N ARG A 71 -1.52 -6.04 -17.30
CA ARG A 71 -2.27 -5.37 -16.23
C ARG A 71 -2.54 -6.32 -15.07
N LEU A 72 -2.67 -5.78 -13.87
CA LEU A 72 -3.29 -6.44 -12.73
C LEU A 72 -4.80 -6.37 -12.91
N LEU A 73 -5.51 -7.48 -12.78
CA LEU A 73 -6.97 -7.53 -12.91
C LEU A 73 -7.63 -7.59 -11.53
N ALA A 74 -8.78 -6.94 -11.40
CA ALA A 74 -9.66 -7.13 -10.27
C ALA A 74 -10.13 -8.59 -10.21
N ASN A 75 -10.43 -9.09 -9.02
CA ASN A 75 -10.78 -10.50 -8.86
C ASN A 75 -12.00 -10.91 -9.71
N ASP A 76 -12.98 -10.02 -9.87
CA ASP A 76 -14.19 -10.29 -10.65
C ASP A 76 -13.92 -10.34 -12.17
N ALA A 77 -12.87 -9.67 -12.63
CA ALA A 77 -12.45 -9.67 -14.03
C ALA A 77 -11.56 -10.88 -14.41
N LEU A 78 -11.16 -11.71 -13.44
CA LEU A 78 -10.34 -12.90 -13.68
C LEU A 78 -11.15 -14.00 -14.36
N THR A 79 -10.72 -14.40 -15.56
CA THR A 79 -11.30 -15.55 -16.30
C THR A 79 -10.74 -16.89 -15.83
N ALA A 80 -9.54 -16.89 -15.26
CA ALA A 80 -8.89 -18.05 -14.65
C ALA A 80 -8.29 -17.67 -13.29
N ARG A 81 -8.22 -18.63 -12.35
CA ARG A 81 -7.54 -18.39 -11.07
C ARG A 81 -6.03 -18.26 -11.29
N PRO A 82 -5.33 -17.42 -10.50
CA PRO A 82 -3.88 -17.35 -10.53
C PRO A 82 -3.26 -18.70 -10.15
N THR A 83 -2.04 -18.96 -10.62
CA THR A 83 -1.27 -20.17 -10.31
C THR A 83 -1.18 -20.42 -8.81
N VAL A 84 -0.91 -19.36 -8.04
CA VAL A 84 -1.00 -19.36 -6.58
C VAL A 84 -1.99 -18.28 -6.16
N ASP A 85 -3.13 -18.71 -5.63
CA ASP A 85 -4.19 -17.85 -5.12
C ASP A 85 -4.03 -17.64 -3.62
N ILE A 86 -3.67 -16.42 -3.24
CA ILE A 86 -3.36 -16.08 -1.85
C ILE A 86 -4.63 -15.82 -1.03
N SER A 87 -5.76 -15.55 -1.70
CA SER A 87 -7.03 -15.21 -1.04
C SER A 87 -7.87 -16.46 -0.80
N ALA A 88 -8.30 -16.68 0.45
CA ALA A 88 -9.22 -17.76 0.75
C ALA A 88 -10.53 -17.62 -0.06
N PRO A 89 -11.17 -18.72 -0.48
CA PRO A 89 -12.46 -18.66 -1.19
C PRO A 89 -13.50 -17.82 -0.44
N GLY A 90 -13.60 -17.98 0.88
CA GLY A 90 -14.51 -17.20 1.72
C GLY A 90 -14.24 -15.70 1.69
N THR A 91 -12.97 -15.29 1.68
CA THR A 91 -12.57 -13.86 1.50
C THR A 91 -13.07 -13.32 0.17
N ARG A 92 -12.97 -14.12 -0.89
CA ARG A 92 -13.43 -13.71 -2.22
C ARG A 92 -14.94 -13.58 -2.27
N ASP A 93 -15.68 -14.46 -1.59
CA ASP A 93 -17.13 -14.35 -1.45
C ASP A 93 -17.53 -13.11 -0.66
N LEU A 94 -16.86 -12.83 0.46
CA LEU A 94 -17.09 -11.63 1.26
C LEU A 94 -16.81 -10.35 0.45
N ARG A 95 -15.71 -10.29 -0.29
CA ARG A 95 -15.41 -9.14 -1.17
C ARG A 95 -16.42 -8.99 -2.31
N ARG A 96 -16.95 -10.09 -2.86
CA ARG A 96 -18.05 -10.05 -3.84
C ARG A 96 -19.32 -9.46 -3.24
N ALA A 97 -19.64 -9.79 -2.00
CA ALA A 97 -20.81 -9.30 -1.30
C ALA A 97 -20.67 -7.85 -0.81
N ALA A 98 -19.47 -7.45 -0.37
CA ALA A 98 -19.18 -6.10 0.10
C ALA A 98 -19.37 -5.07 -1.02
N ARG A 99 -19.84 -3.87 -0.65
CA ARG A 99 -20.11 -2.76 -1.58
C ARG A 99 -19.30 -1.54 -1.17
N VAL A 100 -18.69 -0.89 -2.15
CA VAL A 100 -17.98 0.37 -1.94
C VAL A 100 -19.01 1.50 -1.86
N SER A 101 -18.99 2.24 -0.75
CA SER A 101 -19.91 3.36 -0.54
C SER A 101 -19.56 4.53 -1.47
N GLY A 102 -20.43 4.83 -2.44
CA GLY A 102 -20.29 5.96 -3.35
C GLY A 102 -20.52 5.57 -4.81
N ASP A 103 -19.89 4.49 -5.26
CA ASP A 103 -20.03 3.94 -6.61
C ASP A 103 -20.97 2.71 -6.68
N GLY A 104 -21.26 2.09 -5.54
CA GLY A 104 -22.14 0.92 -5.44
C GLY A 104 -21.53 -0.38 -6.01
N ARG A 105 -20.27 -0.36 -6.44
CA ARG A 105 -19.58 -1.51 -7.02
C ARG A 105 -19.21 -2.51 -5.94
N SER A 106 -19.05 -3.76 -6.33
CA SER A 106 -18.51 -4.79 -5.45
C SER A 106 -17.04 -4.53 -5.17
N VAL A 107 -16.58 -4.81 -3.94
CA VAL A 107 -15.13 -4.76 -3.62
C VAL A 107 -14.33 -5.75 -4.49
N ALA A 108 -14.95 -6.81 -5.02
CA ALA A 108 -14.32 -7.75 -5.95
C ALA A 108 -13.99 -7.14 -7.34
N GLU A 109 -14.61 -6.02 -7.69
CA GLU A 109 -14.35 -5.27 -8.93
C GLU A 109 -13.15 -4.33 -8.83
N TYR A 110 -12.41 -4.38 -7.71
CA TYR A 110 -11.21 -3.57 -7.49
C TYR A 110 -9.95 -4.44 -7.36
N VAL A 111 -8.83 -3.91 -7.83
CA VAL A 111 -7.48 -4.40 -7.52
C VAL A 111 -7.07 -3.83 -6.15
N PRO A 112 -6.79 -4.68 -5.15
CA PRO A 112 -6.40 -4.21 -3.83
C PRO A 112 -4.90 -3.87 -3.77
N PHE A 113 -4.58 -2.77 -3.10
CA PHE A 113 -3.23 -2.39 -2.70
C PHE A 113 -3.21 -2.09 -1.20
N PHE A 114 -2.23 -2.63 -0.49
CA PHE A 114 -1.97 -2.24 0.89
C PHE A 114 -1.34 -0.84 0.95
N LEU A 115 -1.61 -0.12 2.04
CA LEU A 115 -1.00 1.17 2.31
C LEU A 115 0.32 1.07 3.10
N SER A 116 0.70 -0.14 3.51
CA SER A 116 1.92 -0.41 4.28
C SER A 116 2.61 -1.70 3.77
N PRO A 117 3.95 -1.74 3.69
CA PRO A 117 4.69 -2.98 3.42
C PRO A 117 4.67 -3.94 4.61
N ASN A 118 4.02 -3.56 5.72
CA ASN A 118 3.82 -4.37 6.92
C ASN A 118 2.33 -4.64 7.18
N ALA A 119 1.48 -4.63 6.15
CA ALA A 119 0.07 -4.91 6.29
C ALA A 119 -0.17 -6.24 7.05
N THR A 120 -1.20 -6.32 7.87
CA THR A 120 -1.40 -7.46 8.79
C THR A 120 -1.54 -8.79 8.07
N VAL A 121 -2.21 -8.81 6.90
CA VAL A 121 -2.28 -9.99 6.03
C VAL A 121 -0.88 -10.46 5.64
N TRP A 122 -0.01 -9.52 5.27
CA TRP A 122 1.36 -9.85 4.89
C TRP A 122 2.22 -10.27 6.08
N GLU A 123 2.07 -9.63 7.25
CA GLU A 123 2.74 -10.11 8.48
C GLU A 123 2.32 -11.54 8.81
N SER A 124 1.04 -11.90 8.61
CA SER A 124 0.55 -13.25 8.84
C SER A 124 1.21 -14.27 7.91
N VAL A 125 1.44 -13.92 6.64
CA VAL A 125 2.24 -14.75 5.71
C VAL A 125 3.68 -14.90 6.21
N ARG A 126 4.35 -13.79 6.57
CA ARG A 126 5.75 -13.81 7.04
C ARG A 126 5.94 -14.61 8.33
N ALA A 127 4.95 -14.56 9.23
CA ALA A 127 4.97 -15.25 10.51
C ALA A 127 4.38 -16.67 10.46
N GLU A 128 3.96 -17.15 9.28
CA GLU A 128 3.23 -18.41 9.11
C GLU A 128 2.01 -18.53 10.05
N ALA A 129 1.39 -17.39 10.36
CA ALA A 129 0.24 -17.30 11.26
C ALA A 129 -1.05 -17.58 10.48
N ALA A 130 -2.00 -18.27 11.13
CA ALA A 130 -3.30 -18.50 10.55
C ALA A 130 -4.10 -17.19 10.45
N ASP A 131 -4.39 -16.75 9.23
CA ASP A 131 -5.31 -15.63 8.93
C ASP A 131 -6.48 -16.16 8.09
N PRO A 132 -7.75 -15.94 8.48
CA PRO A 132 -8.92 -16.40 7.73
C PRO A 132 -9.03 -15.80 6.33
N ARG A 133 -8.34 -14.69 6.06
CA ARG A 133 -8.33 -14.04 4.76
C ARG A 133 -7.47 -14.78 3.74
N LEU A 134 -6.46 -15.50 4.22
CA LEU A 134 -5.47 -16.19 3.41
C LEU A 134 -5.91 -17.62 3.07
N ALA A 135 -5.70 -18.02 1.82
CA ALA A 135 -5.87 -19.41 1.45
C ALA A 135 -4.85 -20.24 2.23
N ARG A 136 -5.31 -21.30 2.92
CA ARG A 136 -4.42 -22.27 3.55
C ARG A 136 -3.66 -22.97 2.43
N ASP A 137 -2.36 -22.80 2.42
CA ASP A 137 -1.46 -23.35 1.45
C ASP A 137 -1.48 -24.87 1.48
N THR A 138 -1.74 -25.44 0.30
CA THR A 138 -1.30 -26.80 -0.07
C THR A 138 0.15 -26.77 -0.60
N HIS A 139 0.80 -25.60 -0.57
CA HIS A 139 2.15 -25.33 -1.05
C HIS A 139 2.81 -24.29 -0.15
N GLY A 140 3.64 -24.73 0.80
CA GLY A 140 4.39 -23.84 1.69
C GLY A 140 5.06 -22.71 0.91
N SER A 141 4.45 -21.53 0.95
CA SER A 141 4.98 -20.36 0.27
C SER A 141 5.62 -19.49 1.32
N GLU A 142 6.94 -19.64 1.46
CA GLU A 142 7.75 -18.85 2.37
C GLU A 142 7.76 -17.38 1.89
N ALA A 143 8.11 -16.44 2.77
CA ALA A 143 8.07 -15.01 2.43
C ALA A 143 8.87 -14.66 1.14
N PHE A 144 9.90 -15.43 0.81
CA PHE A 144 10.71 -15.21 -0.39
C PHE A 144 10.04 -15.64 -1.71
N ASP A 145 8.91 -16.35 -1.66
CA ASP A 145 8.13 -16.72 -2.84
C ASP A 145 7.21 -15.60 -3.34
N PHE A 146 7.19 -14.48 -2.62
CA PHE A 146 6.34 -13.33 -2.90
C PHE A 146 7.14 -12.14 -3.43
N VAL A 147 6.43 -11.28 -4.15
CA VAL A 147 6.90 -9.94 -4.51
C VAL A 147 5.89 -8.88 -4.11
N MET A 148 6.38 -7.67 -3.90
CA MET A 148 5.54 -6.49 -3.77
C MET A 148 5.64 -5.63 -5.02
N LEU A 149 4.52 -5.44 -5.71
CA LEU A 149 4.40 -4.48 -6.79
C LEU A 149 4.08 -3.11 -6.18
N VAL A 150 4.92 -2.12 -6.42
CA VAL A 150 4.87 -0.83 -5.75
C VAL A 150 4.55 0.28 -6.73
N SER A 151 3.61 1.14 -6.34
CA SER A 151 3.30 2.41 -7.01
C SER A 151 3.15 3.52 -5.97
N THR A 152 2.63 4.67 -6.38
CA THR A 152 2.19 5.76 -5.50
C THR A 152 0.74 6.13 -5.78
N VAL A 153 0.06 6.72 -4.80
CA VAL A 153 -1.31 7.24 -4.96
C VAL A 153 -1.40 8.16 -6.18
N LYS A 154 -0.43 9.08 -6.32
CA LYS A 154 -0.37 9.98 -7.47
C LYS A 154 -0.23 9.26 -8.80
N LYS A 155 0.71 8.31 -8.91
CA LYS A 155 0.96 7.59 -10.17
C LYS A 155 -0.26 6.80 -10.62
N ILE A 156 -0.96 6.17 -9.67
CA ILE A 156 -2.22 5.47 -9.95
C ILE A 156 -3.30 6.45 -10.38
N ASN A 157 -3.53 7.54 -9.63
CA ASN A 157 -4.57 8.52 -9.96
C ASN A 157 -4.36 9.16 -11.33
N GLU A 158 -3.16 9.67 -11.62
CA GLU A 158 -2.84 10.27 -12.92
C GLU A 158 -2.97 9.25 -14.06
N GLY A 159 -2.50 8.03 -13.84
CA GLY A 159 -2.56 6.94 -14.81
C GLY A 159 -3.99 6.53 -15.15
N MET A 160 -4.83 6.30 -14.13
CA MET A 160 -6.22 5.91 -14.31
C MET A 160 -7.05 7.04 -14.91
N ALA A 161 -6.84 8.29 -14.48
CA ALA A 161 -7.51 9.45 -15.05
C ALA A 161 -7.19 9.64 -16.54
N ALA A 162 -5.91 9.47 -16.93
CA ALA A 162 -5.50 9.54 -18.33
C ALA A 162 -6.15 8.47 -19.20
N ARG A 163 -6.38 7.25 -18.66
CA ARG A 163 -7.04 6.16 -19.38
C ARG A 163 -8.55 6.39 -19.51
N ALA A 164 -9.20 6.82 -18.44
CA ALA A 164 -10.62 7.19 -18.49
C ALA A 164 -10.86 8.31 -19.53
N ALA A 165 -9.98 9.32 -19.58
CA ALA A 165 -10.04 10.36 -20.59
C ALA A 165 -9.86 9.81 -22.02
N ALA A 166 -8.92 8.88 -22.22
CA ALA A 166 -8.71 8.25 -23.53
C ALA A 166 -9.88 7.38 -23.97
N GLU A 167 -10.55 6.68 -23.05
CA GLU A 167 -11.76 5.89 -23.33
C GLU A 167 -12.93 6.76 -23.77
N ILE A 168 -13.15 7.91 -23.12
CA ILE A 168 -14.18 8.88 -23.52
C ILE A 168 -13.88 9.43 -24.92
N VAL A 169 -12.62 9.78 -25.20
CA VAL A 169 -12.21 10.24 -26.53
C VAL A 169 -12.45 9.17 -27.58
N SER A 170 -12.14 7.90 -27.27
CA SER A 170 -12.40 6.78 -28.18
C SER A 170 -13.89 6.53 -28.40
N ALA A 171 -14.72 6.67 -27.36
CA ALA A 171 -16.17 6.51 -27.46
C ALA A 171 -16.84 7.62 -28.28
N ASN A 172 -16.25 8.82 -28.28
CA ASN A 172 -16.74 9.99 -29.01
C ASN A 172 -16.09 10.18 -30.39
N ALA A 173 -15.28 9.23 -30.86
CA ALA A 173 -14.68 9.31 -32.20
C ALA A 173 -15.80 9.22 -33.26
N PRO A 174 -15.83 10.11 -34.27
CA PRO A 174 -16.86 10.06 -35.30
C PRO A 174 -16.78 8.71 -36.01
N VAL A 175 -17.85 7.91 -35.87
CA VAL A 175 -18.06 6.73 -36.70
C VAL A 175 -18.18 7.21 -38.14
N ASP A 176 -17.27 6.73 -38.99
CA ASP A 176 -17.27 7.02 -40.42
C ASP A 176 -18.55 6.43 -41.02
N GLU A 177 -19.59 7.27 -41.16
CA GLU A 177 -20.86 6.92 -41.81
C GLU A 177 -20.61 6.75 -43.31
N ALA A 178 -20.14 5.56 -43.68
CA ALA A 178 -20.18 5.08 -45.04
C ALA A 178 -21.65 4.78 -45.41
N GLN A 179 -22.32 5.82 -45.90
CA GLN A 179 -23.40 5.85 -46.90
C GLN A 179 -24.20 4.55 -47.12
N ASP A 180 -25.44 4.53 -46.64
CA ASP A 180 -26.54 3.90 -47.39
C ASP A 180 -27.61 4.95 -47.69
N LEU A 181 -27.51 5.53 -48.88
CA LEU A 181 -28.53 6.38 -49.47
C LEU A 181 -29.63 5.50 -50.05
N THR A 182 -30.68 5.25 -49.28
CA THR A 182 -32.02 5.06 -49.87
C THR A 182 -33.02 5.97 -49.18
N ALA A 183 -33.59 6.87 -49.98
CA ALA A 183 -34.53 7.88 -49.55
C ALA A 183 -35.91 7.28 -49.25
N GLN A 184 -36.64 8.01 -48.40
CA GLN A 184 -38.09 8.06 -48.16
C GLN A 184 -38.58 7.28 -46.94
N ASP A 185 -38.81 7.98 -45.83
CA ASP A 185 -40.17 8.37 -45.45
C ASP A 185 -40.13 9.52 -44.41
N LEU A 186 -40.95 10.55 -44.60
CA LEU A 186 -41.06 11.71 -43.70
C LEU A 186 -42.33 11.57 -42.86
N THR A 187 -42.20 10.99 -41.68
CA THR A 187 -43.16 11.18 -40.59
C THR A 187 -42.39 11.53 -39.32
N ALA A 188 -42.57 12.76 -38.84
CA ALA A 188 -41.98 13.28 -37.62
C ALA A 188 -42.43 12.47 -36.40
N PRO A 189 -41.53 12.11 -35.47
CA PRO A 189 -41.93 11.67 -34.15
C PRO A 189 -41.97 12.84 -33.18
N ASP A 190 -42.98 12.78 -32.30
CA ASP A 190 -43.13 13.62 -31.13
C ASP A 190 -41.85 13.65 -30.28
N ALA A 191 -41.49 14.85 -29.85
CA ALA A 191 -40.39 15.10 -28.93
C ALA A 191 -40.76 14.59 -27.53
N ASP A 192 -40.43 13.33 -27.25
CA ASP A 192 -40.21 12.88 -25.88
C ASP A 192 -38.70 12.90 -25.61
N ALA A 193 -38.34 13.58 -24.53
CA ALA A 193 -36.98 13.96 -24.22
C ALA A 193 -36.11 12.72 -24.01
N ALA A 194 -35.16 12.48 -24.91
CA ALA A 194 -34.01 11.68 -24.60
C ALA A 194 -33.26 12.41 -23.47
N GLU A 195 -33.34 11.88 -22.24
CA GLU A 195 -32.38 12.21 -21.21
C GLU A 195 -30.99 11.95 -21.80
N GLU A 196 -30.27 13.02 -22.13
CA GLU A 196 -28.83 12.95 -22.35
C GLU A 196 -28.22 12.41 -21.06
N ALA A 197 -27.96 11.09 -21.04
CA ALA A 197 -27.21 10.46 -19.98
C ALA A 197 -25.84 11.13 -19.96
N VAL A 198 -25.65 12.04 -19.00
CA VAL A 198 -24.36 12.61 -18.66
C VAL A 198 -23.34 11.46 -18.58
N PRO A 199 -22.24 11.51 -19.34
CA PRO A 199 -21.26 10.43 -19.29
C PRO A 199 -20.77 10.31 -17.84
N PHE A 200 -21.00 9.15 -17.22
CA PHE A 200 -20.46 8.86 -15.90
C PHE A 200 -18.94 8.79 -16.02
N VAL A 201 -18.27 9.84 -15.55
CA VAL A 201 -16.82 9.84 -15.41
C VAL A 201 -16.50 10.12 -13.95
N ALA A 202 -16.13 9.07 -13.23
CA ALA A 202 -14.82 9.01 -12.59
C ALA A 202 -14.62 7.60 -12.05
N SER A 203 -13.69 6.86 -12.65
CA SER A 203 -13.00 5.75 -12.01
C SER A 203 -12.22 6.33 -10.83
N VAL A 204 -12.90 6.43 -9.68
CA VAL A 204 -12.31 6.94 -8.46
C VAL A 204 -11.74 5.77 -7.69
N ILE A 205 -10.47 5.88 -7.30
CA ILE A 205 -9.88 4.99 -6.32
C ILE A 205 -10.69 5.08 -5.02
N ALA A 206 -10.97 3.95 -4.39
CA ALA A 206 -11.53 3.94 -3.05
C ALA A 206 -10.42 3.67 -2.03
N VAL A 207 -10.49 4.32 -0.88
CA VAL A 207 -9.60 4.02 0.26
C VAL A 207 -10.47 3.48 1.38
N THR A 208 -10.01 2.45 2.08
CA THR A 208 -10.67 1.89 3.25
C THR A 208 -9.95 2.28 4.53
N ASN A 209 -10.64 2.22 5.67
CA ASN A 209 -10.00 2.39 6.99
C ASN A 209 -9.68 1.06 7.69
N GLY A 210 -9.73 -0.06 6.95
CA GLY A 210 -9.51 -1.42 7.44
C GLY A 210 -9.80 -2.44 6.34
N ASP A 211 -9.99 -3.71 6.70
CA ASP A 211 -10.31 -4.79 5.76
C ASP A 211 -11.51 -4.43 4.89
N ALA A 212 -11.34 -4.39 3.57
CA ALA A 212 -12.40 -3.98 2.65
C ALA A 212 -13.63 -4.92 2.67
N ALA A 213 -13.48 -6.16 3.16
CA ALA A 213 -14.59 -7.09 3.36
C ALA A 213 -15.31 -6.91 4.71
N GLY A 214 -14.79 -6.07 5.60
CA GLY A 214 -15.30 -5.87 6.95
C GLY A 214 -16.65 -5.13 6.98
N ALA A 215 -17.59 -5.64 7.79
CA ALA A 215 -18.95 -5.09 7.89
C ALA A 215 -19.02 -3.63 8.43
N LEU A 216 -17.99 -3.20 9.16
CA LEU A 216 -17.89 -1.83 9.72
C LEU A 216 -16.91 -0.95 8.96
N THR A 217 -16.35 -1.45 7.86
CA THR A 217 -15.34 -0.73 7.08
C THR A 217 -15.96 0.47 6.39
N ARG A 218 -15.28 1.61 6.51
CA ARG A 218 -15.65 2.85 5.87
C ARG A 218 -14.81 3.06 4.62
N PHE A 219 -15.43 3.65 3.61
CA PHE A 219 -14.81 3.95 2.32
C PHE A 219 -14.76 5.46 2.10
N GLY A 220 -13.63 5.96 1.64
CA GLY A 220 -13.51 7.22 0.93
C GLY A 220 -13.48 6.93 -0.57
N ALA A 221 -14.62 7.02 -1.26
CA ALA A 221 -14.77 6.68 -2.68
C ALA A 221 -14.94 7.91 -3.60
N THR A 222 -14.68 9.11 -3.08
CA THR A 222 -14.54 10.33 -3.88
C THR A 222 -13.11 10.86 -3.71
N PRO A 223 -12.54 11.64 -4.65
CA PRO A 223 -11.16 12.11 -4.52
C PRO A 223 -10.91 12.83 -3.18
N ALA A 224 -11.83 13.70 -2.78
CA ALA A 224 -11.74 14.44 -1.52
C ALA A 224 -11.91 13.56 -0.27
N THR A 225 -12.73 12.50 -0.33
CA THR A 225 -12.91 11.60 0.82
C THR A 225 -11.79 10.57 0.94
N ALA A 226 -11.27 10.09 -0.19
CA ALA A 226 -10.09 9.24 -0.27
C ALA A 226 -8.85 9.97 0.29
N GLU A 227 -8.61 11.21 -0.13
CA GLU A 227 -7.51 12.04 0.39
C GLU A 227 -7.61 12.24 1.90
N ARG A 228 -8.79 12.65 2.41
CA ARG A 228 -9.02 12.81 3.85
C ARG A 228 -8.82 11.50 4.62
N MET A 229 -9.22 10.37 4.03
CA MET A 229 -9.01 9.06 4.64
C MET A 229 -7.52 8.73 4.73
N LEU A 230 -6.75 8.95 3.66
CA LEU A 230 -5.29 8.77 3.66
C LEU A 230 -4.60 9.69 4.68
N GLN A 231 -5.01 10.95 4.78
CA GLN A 231 -4.50 11.88 5.80
C GLN A 231 -4.79 11.37 7.22
N THR A 232 -6.01 10.87 7.46
CA THR A 232 -6.42 10.31 8.75
C THR A 232 -5.59 9.09 9.12
N LEU A 233 -5.43 8.13 8.20
CA LEU A 233 -4.64 6.92 8.41
C LEU A 233 -3.17 7.21 8.72
N ARG A 234 -2.59 8.26 8.11
CA ARG A 234 -1.20 8.67 8.35
C ARG A 234 -1.01 9.46 9.64
N ALA A 235 -2.06 10.11 10.13
CA ALA A 235 -2.05 10.87 11.37
C ALA A 235 -2.38 10.01 12.61
N GLU A 236 -2.87 8.78 12.41
CA GLU A 236 -3.17 7.84 13.48
C GLU A 236 -1.91 7.50 14.30
N ALA A 237 -2.02 7.58 15.63
CA ALA A 237 -0.87 7.52 16.52
C ALA A 237 -0.22 6.13 16.63
N ASP A 238 -1.02 5.05 16.61
CA ASP A 238 -0.54 3.67 16.64
C ASP A 238 -0.37 3.07 15.24
N GLY A 239 -0.97 3.70 14.22
CA GLY A 239 -0.97 3.24 12.84
C GLY A 239 -1.69 1.90 12.66
N ALA A 240 -2.59 1.50 13.56
CA ALA A 240 -3.25 0.21 13.44
C ALA A 240 -4.14 0.12 12.19
N MET A 241 -4.88 1.17 11.85
CA MET A 241 -5.76 1.18 10.68
C MET A 241 -4.99 1.12 9.37
N ILE A 242 -3.82 1.76 9.26
CA ILE A 242 -3.05 1.75 7.99
C ILE A 242 -2.49 0.35 7.64
N LEU A 243 -2.38 -0.54 8.63
CA LEU A 243 -1.94 -1.94 8.43
C LEU A 243 -3.07 -2.82 7.89
N GLU A 244 -4.33 -2.45 8.11
CA GLU A 244 -5.51 -3.14 7.62
C GLU A 244 -6.12 -2.47 6.37
N ALA A 245 -5.83 -1.19 6.17
CA ALA A 245 -6.41 -0.38 5.11
C ALA A 245 -5.87 -0.74 3.72
N GLU A 246 -6.76 -0.62 2.75
CA GLU A 246 -6.52 -0.88 1.34
C GLU A 246 -6.83 0.37 0.51
N LEU A 247 -6.05 0.57 -0.54
CA LEU A 247 -6.42 1.37 -1.70
C LEU A 247 -6.94 0.43 -2.79
N LEU A 248 -8.14 0.72 -3.28
CA LEU A 248 -8.89 -0.08 -4.22
C LEU A 248 -8.91 0.65 -5.57
N VAL A 249 -8.32 0.05 -6.59
CA VAL A 249 -8.32 0.59 -7.96
C VAL A 249 -9.35 -0.16 -8.80
N PRO A 250 -10.32 0.51 -9.44
CA PRO A 250 -11.36 -0.18 -10.19
C PRO A 250 -10.80 -0.93 -11.40
N ASP A 251 -11.42 -2.08 -11.72
CA ASP A 251 -11.24 -2.88 -12.93
C ASP A 251 -9.86 -3.52 -13.11
N ALA A 252 -8.86 -2.71 -13.42
CA ALA A 252 -7.51 -3.17 -13.70
C ALA A 252 -6.47 -2.07 -13.49
N VAL A 253 -5.23 -2.47 -13.15
CA VAL A 253 -4.07 -1.58 -13.07
C VAL A 253 -3.06 -1.94 -14.14
N PRO A 254 -2.86 -1.10 -15.17
CA PRO A 254 -1.81 -1.29 -16.16
C PRO A 254 -0.42 -1.42 -15.54
N MET A 255 0.41 -2.34 -16.05
CA MET A 255 1.73 -2.61 -15.47
C MET A 255 2.68 -1.41 -15.53
N ASP A 256 2.52 -0.49 -16.49
CA ASP A 256 3.29 0.75 -16.58
C ASP A 256 3.02 1.75 -15.44
N LEU A 257 1.96 1.53 -14.64
CA LEU A 257 1.72 2.27 -13.40
C LEU A 257 2.47 1.69 -12.20
N ILE A 258 3.00 0.48 -12.29
CA ILE A 258 3.85 -0.11 -11.27
C ILE A 258 5.29 0.41 -11.50
N MET A 259 5.88 1.01 -10.47
CA MET A 259 7.17 1.70 -10.57
C MET A 259 8.34 0.82 -10.14
N LEU A 260 8.07 -0.12 -9.24
CA LEU A 260 9.07 -0.93 -8.55
C LEU A 260 8.50 -2.30 -8.22
N ILE A 261 9.34 -3.34 -8.36
CA ILE A 261 9.10 -4.66 -7.78
C ILE A 261 10.07 -4.85 -6.61
N GLY A 262 9.53 -4.93 -5.40
CA GLY A 262 10.26 -5.25 -4.17
C GLY A 262 10.40 -6.77 -4.00
N VAL A 263 11.61 -7.21 -3.64
CA VAL A 263 11.95 -8.63 -3.42
C VAL A 263 12.79 -8.80 -2.16
N CYS A 264 12.83 -10.00 -1.59
CA CYS A 264 13.52 -10.27 -0.32
C CYS A 264 15.05 -10.29 -0.44
N ASN A 265 15.61 -10.80 -1.54
CA ASN A 265 17.05 -10.99 -1.71
C ASN A 265 17.48 -10.97 -3.19
N ASP A 266 18.79 -11.05 -3.44
CA ASP A 266 19.36 -11.00 -4.78
C ASP A 266 18.96 -12.21 -5.66
N ASN A 267 18.79 -13.40 -5.09
CA ASN A 267 18.39 -14.59 -5.84
C ASN A 267 16.98 -14.42 -6.42
N VAL A 268 16.06 -13.91 -5.62
CA VAL A 268 14.71 -13.58 -6.07
C VAL A 268 14.74 -12.43 -7.08
N ARG A 269 15.60 -11.43 -6.89
CA ARG A 269 15.78 -10.36 -7.88
C ARG A 269 16.15 -10.91 -9.26
N GLU A 270 17.12 -11.83 -9.33
CA GLU A 270 17.55 -12.40 -10.61
C GLU A 270 16.47 -13.30 -11.22
N THR A 271 15.70 -14.01 -10.40
CA THR A 271 14.52 -14.77 -10.85
C THR A 271 13.48 -13.86 -11.49
N VAL A 272 13.09 -12.78 -10.80
CA VAL A 272 12.13 -11.79 -11.31
C VAL A 272 12.66 -11.11 -12.58
N ARG A 273 13.94 -10.76 -12.62
CA ARG A 273 14.58 -10.22 -13.84
C ARG A 273 14.52 -11.21 -15.01
N GLY A 274 14.70 -12.50 -14.74
CA GLY A 274 14.53 -13.57 -15.72
C GLY A 274 13.12 -13.56 -16.33
N ILE A 275 12.09 -13.50 -15.49
CA ILE A 275 10.68 -13.43 -15.91
C ILE A 275 10.42 -12.17 -16.75
N LEU A 276 10.93 -11.01 -16.32
CA LEU A 276 10.76 -9.73 -17.01
C LEU A 276 11.41 -9.66 -18.40
N LYS A 277 12.33 -10.58 -18.75
CA LYS A 277 12.95 -10.59 -20.09
C LYS A 277 11.91 -10.79 -21.20
N ALA A 278 10.85 -11.54 -20.94
CA ALA A 278 9.77 -11.80 -21.90
C ALA A 278 8.79 -10.63 -22.06
N SER A 279 8.87 -9.60 -21.21
CA SER A 279 7.96 -8.45 -21.22
C SER A 279 8.64 -7.19 -21.75
N SER A 280 7.86 -6.32 -22.39
CA SER A 280 8.26 -4.93 -22.72
C SER A 280 8.30 -4.02 -21.49
N TYR A 281 7.65 -4.42 -20.40
CA TYR A 281 7.65 -3.72 -19.13
C TYR A 281 9.00 -3.90 -18.39
N LYS A 282 9.66 -2.78 -18.05
CA LYS A 282 11.01 -2.75 -17.45
C LYS A 282 11.04 -1.95 -16.15
N PRO A 283 10.39 -2.44 -15.06
CA PRO A 283 10.44 -1.76 -13.78
C PRO A 283 11.82 -1.85 -13.15
N LYS A 284 12.05 -0.99 -12.15
CA LYS A 284 13.10 -1.22 -11.18
C LYS A 284 12.75 -2.49 -10.37
N VAL A 285 13.69 -3.41 -10.24
CA VAL A 285 13.59 -4.52 -9.28
C VAL A 285 14.62 -4.27 -8.19
N ALA A 286 14.18 -4.12 -6.94
CA ALA A 286 15.05 -3.79 -5.82
C ALA A 286 14.80 -4.69 -4.60
N VAL A 287 15.90 -4.96 -3.90
CA VAL A 287 15.94 -5.84 -2.74
C VAL A 287 15.62 -5.01 -1.50
N TYR A 288 14.59 -5.41 -0.76
CA TYR A 288 14.13 -4.78 0.48
C TYR A 288 13.97 -5.81 1.59
N PRO A 289 15.06 -6.33 2.17
CA PRO A 289 14.97 -7.40 3.17
C PRO A 289 14.01 -7.09 4.34
N PRO A 290 13.96 -5.85 4.89
CA PRO A 290 12.99 -5.51 5.94
C PRO A 290 11.52 -5.67 5.56
N TRP A 291 11.17 -5.71 4.27
CA TRP A 291 9.80 -5.98 3.84
C TRP A 291 9.44 -7.46 3.85
N PHE A 292 10.41 -8.35 4.04
CA PHE A 292 10.19 -9.81 3.93
C PHE A 292 10.60 -10.57 5.20
N HIS A 293 11.15 -9.89 6.20
CA HIS A 293 11.42 -10.46 7.52
C HIS A 293 10.22 -10.25 8.43
N THR A 294 9.98 -11.18 9.37
CA THR A 294 8.94 -10.97 10.38
C THR A 294 9.40 -9.92 11.40
N SER A 295 8.44 -9.25 12.04
CA SER A 295 8.72 -8.32 13.14
C SER A 295 9.36 -9.00 14.35
N ALA A 296 9.33 -10.35 14.42
CA ALA A 296 9.96 -11.16 15.46
C ALA A 296 11.42 -11.54 15.16
N ASP A 297 11.93 -11.29 13.95
CA ASP A 297 13.31 -11.62 13.59
C ASP A 297 14.28 -10.64 14.28
N PRO A 298 15.35 -11.13 14.94
CA PRO A 298 16.36 -10.25 15.50
C PRO A 298 17.06 -9.46 14.37
N GLN A 299 17.06 -8.13 14.50
CA GLN A 299 17.79 -7.20 13.62
C GLN A 299 19.30 -7.39 13.68
#